data_AF-A0A453MVW0-F1
#
_entry.id   AF-A0A453MVW0-F1
#
_cell.length_a   1.000
_cell.length_b   1.000
_cell.length_c   1.000
_cell.angle_alpha   90.00
_cell.angle_beta   90.00
_cell.angle_gamma   90.00
#
_symmetry.space_group_name_H-M   'P 1'
#
loop_
_entity.id
_entity.type
_entity.pdbx_description
1 polymer ?
#
loop_
_entity_poly.entity_id
_entity_poly.type
_entity_poly.pdbx_seq_one_letter_code
_entity_poly.pdbx_strand_id
1 'polypeptide(L)'
;MDSELRVYKANSTYEANLRRLAAVLPAETAASQSLQATRGVGYWPNRPRASSQCYWGVSSSSCAACVADAFREAERACPGAETG
;
A
#
# COMPACT_ATOMS: atom_id res chain seq x y z
N MET A 1 13.48 19.98 6.23
CA MET A 1 12.07 19.53 6.25
C MET A 1 12.03 18.30 7.13
N ASP A 2 11.76 18.50 8.42
CA ASP A 2 11.48 17.40 9.33
C ASP A 2 10.23 16.69 8.82
N SER A 3 10.42 15.48 8.28
CA SER A 3 9.30 14.58 8.02
C SER A 3 8.87 14.06 9.39
N GLU A 4 7.93 14.75 10.04
CA GLU A 4 7.27 14.19 11.23
C GLU A 4 6.67 12.84 10.83
N LEU A 5 7.19 11.76 11.41
CA LEU A 5 6.59 10.44 11.28
C LEU A 5 5.26 10.48 12.03
N ARG A 6 4.16 10.73 11.32
CA ARG A 6 2.82 10.65 11.93
C ARG A 6 2.52 9.19 12.16
N VAL A 7 2.08 8.84 13.36
CA VAL A 7 1.68 7.47 13.68
C VAL A 7 0.16 7.42 13.78
N TYR A 8 -0.49 6.59 12.96
CA TYR A 8 -1.93 6.40 13.05
C TYR A 8 -2.28 5.59 14.31
N LYS A 9 -3.46 5.87 14.88
CA LYS A 9 -3.96 5.14 16.05
C LYS A 9 -4.33 3.71 15.67
N ALA A 10 -3.94 2.74 16.50
CA ALA A 10 -4.40 1.36 16.36
C ALA A 10 -5.93 1.27 16.45
N ASN A 11 -6.52 0.34 15.69
CA ASN A 11 -7.95 0.16 15.46
C ASN A 11 -8.67 1.39 14.89
N SER A 12 -7.95 2.26 14.18
CA SER A 12 -8.56 3.42 13.50
C SER A 12 -9.20 3.06 12.17
N THR A 13 -10.10 3.93 11.69
CA THR A 13 -10.63 3.86 10.32
C THR A 13 -9.51 3.93 9.27
N TYR A 14 -8.45 4.70 9.55
CA TYR A 14 -7.27 4.75 8.69
C TYR A 14 -6.61 3.37 8.57
N GLU A 15 -6.33 2.70 9.69
CA GLU A 15 -5.74 1.36 9.69
C GLU A 15 -6.61 0.34 8.94
N ALA A 16 -7.93 0.37 9.16
CA ALA A 16 -8.85 -0.51 8.45
C ALA A 16 -8.82 -0.27 6.92
N ASN A 17 -8.74 1.00 6.49
CA ASN A 17 -8.61 1.34 5.08
C ASN A 17 -7.23 1.02 4.53
N LEU A 18 -6.17 1.08 5.34
CA LEU A 18 -4.81 0.71 4.94
C LEU A 18 -4.73 -0.79 4.70
N ARG A 19 -5.30 -1.63 5.57
CA ARG A 19 -5.41 -3.08 5.36
C ARG A 19 -6.19 -3.42 4.09
N ARG A 20 -7.28 -2.70 3.80
CA ARG A 20 -8.04 -2.85 2.54
C ARG A 20 -7.21 -2.46 1.32
N LEU A 21 -6.44 -1.37 1.43
CA LEU A 21 -5.53 -0.93 0.36
C LEU A 21 -4.45 -2.00 0.10
N ALA A 22 -3.85 -2.55 1.15
CA ALA A 22 -2.86 -3.64 1.05
C ALA A 22 -3.45 -4.93 0.44
N ALA A 23 -4.73 -5.20 0.65
CA ALA A 23 -5.41 -6.37 0.07
C ALA A 23 -5.74 -6.20 -1.42
N VAL A 24 -6.06 -4.99 -1.87
CA VAL A 24 -6.53 -4.73 -3.25
C VAL A 24 -5.39 -4.39 -4.20
N LEU A 25 -4.43 -3.57 -3.75
CA LEU A 25 -3.37 -3.05 -4.64
C LEU A 25 -2.57 -4.17 -5.35
N PRO A 26 -2.18 -5.29 -4.71
CA PRO A 26 -1.47 -6.37 -5.39
C PRO A 26 -2.16 -6.89 -6.65
N ALA A 27 -3.48 -7.08 -6.58
CA ALA A 27 -4.27 -7.58 -7.70
C ALA A 27 -4.41 -6.53 -8.81
N GLU A 28 -4.58 -5.26 -8.45
CA GLU A 28 -4.67 -4.16 -9.44
C GLU A 28 -3.36 -3.96 -10.19
N THR A 29 -2.23 -4.06 -9.48
CA THR A 29 -0.91 -3.98 -10.11
C THR A 29 -0.67 -5.14 -11.05
N ALA A 30 -1.02 -6.36 -10.66
CA ALA A 30 -0.85 -7.55 -11.49
C ALA A 30 -1.76 -7.58 -12.73
N ALA A 31 -2.93 -6.95 -12.67
CA ALA A 31 -3.87 -6.84 -13.78
C ALA A 31 -3.49 -5.73 -14.79
N SER A 32 -2.63 -4.80 -14.39
CA SER A 32 -2.16 -3.70 -15.23
C SER A 32 -1.13 -4.18 -16.26
N GLN A 33 -1.25 -3.72 -17.52
CA GLN A 33 -0.31 -4.07 -18.59
C GLN A 33 1.13 -3.63 -18.28
N SER A 34 1.29 -2.52 -17.55
CA SER A 34 2.59 -1.97 -17.14
C SER A 34 3.00 -2.40 -15.73
N LEU A 35 2.27 -3.35 -15.11
CA LEU A 35 2.52 -3.83 -13.75
C LEU A 35 2.67 -2.69 -12.73
N GLN A 36 1.82 -1.67 -12.85
CA GLN A 36 1.77 -0.54 -11.93
C GLN A 36 0.32 -0.19 -11.61
N ALA A 37 0.10 0.31 -10.40
CA ALA A 37 -1.19 0.82 -9.96
C ALA A 37 -1.03 1.88 -8.86
N THR A 38 -1.97 2.81 -8.80
CA THR A 38 -2.13 3.74 -7.68
C THR A 38 -3.56 3.66 -7.17
N ARG A 39 -3.73 3.46 -5.86
CA ARG A 39 -5.04 3.35 -5.24
C ARG A 39 -5.09 4.12 -3.93
N GLY A 40 -6.25 4.73 -3.67
CA GLY A 40 -6.60 5.21 -2.33
C GLY A 40 -7.93 4.61 -1.90
N VAL A 41 -8.05 4.28 -0.61
CA VAL A 41 -9.23 3.63 -0.04
C VAL A 41 -9.83 4.50 1.06
N GLY A 42 -11.14 4.73 1.02
CA GLY A 42 -11.84 5.58 1.99
C GLY A 42 -11.92 7.05 1.59
N TYR A 43 -12.24 7.90 2.58
CA TYR A 43 -12.44 9.35 2.44
C TYR A 43 -11.61 10.12 3.47
N TRP A 44 -11.30 11.38 3.16
CA TRP A 44 -10.52 12.24 4.05
C TRP A 44 -11.18 12.38 5.43
N PRO A 45 -10.42 12.33 6.55
CA PRO A 45 -8.96 12.19 6.63
C PRO A 45 -8.45 10.73 6.55
N ASN A 46 -9.34 9.73 6.62
CA ASN A 46 -8.98 8.32 6.69
C ASN A 46 -8.79 7.67 5.29
N ARG A 47 -8.05 8.34 4.39
CA ARG A 47 -7.83 7.87 3.01
C ARG A 47 -6.37 7.56 2.73
N PRO A 48 -5.83 6.42 3.19
CA PRO A 48 -4.51 5.96 2.79
C PRO A 48 -4.45 5.82 1.27
N ARG A 49 -3.29 6.14 0.70
CA ARG A 49 -3.00 6.04 -0.72
C ARG A 49 -1.63 5.40 -0.92
N ALA A 50 -1.53 4.53 -1.91
CA ALA A 50 -0.28 3.87 -2.27
C ALA A 50 -0.16 3.76 -3.78
N SER A 51 1.09 3.78 -4.23
CA SER A 51 1.48 3.46 -5.60
C SER A 51 2.40 2.26 -5.55
N SER A 52 2.29 1.37 -6.53
CA SER A 52 3.17 0.22 -6.67
C SER A 52 3.56 0.03 -8.13
N GLN A 53 4.75 -0.52 -8.33
CA GLN A 53 5.31 -0.81 -9.64
C GLN A 53 6.21 -2.03 -9.50
N CYS A 54 6.01 -3.01 -10.37
CA CYS A 54 6.90 -4.17 -10.49
C CYS A 54 7.89 -3.97 -11.62
N TYR A 55 8.98 -4.74 -11.59
CA TYR A 55 9.90 -4.83 -12.72
C TYR A 55 9.17 -5.39 -13.96
N TRP A 56 9.46 -4.83 -15.12
CA TRP A 56 8.89 -5.31 -16.38
C TRP A 56 9.43 -6.70 -16.72
N GLY A 57 8.55 -7.61 -17.17
CA GLY A 57 8.94 -8.99 -17.52
C GLY A 57 8.80 -10.03 -16.40
N VAL A 58 8.39 -9.65 -15.20
CA VAL A 58 7.92 -10.62 -14.20
C VAL A 58 6.48 -11.05 -14.52
N SER A 59 6.09 -12.26 -14.10
CA SER A 59 4.70 -12.69 -14.25
C SER A 59 3.75 -11.86 -13.37
N SER A 60 2.49 -11.71 -13.79
CA SER A 60 1.45 -11.05 -12.98
C SER A 60 1.35 -11.65 -11.57
N SER A 61 1.47 -12.98 -11.44
CA SER A 61 1.44 -13.66 -10.13
C SER A 61 2.63 -13.29 -9.25
N SER A 62 3.83 -13.21 -9.82
CA SER A 62 5.04 -12.78 -9.12
C SER A 62 4.95 -11.31 -8.71
N CYS A 63 4.38 -10.46 -9.56
CA CYS A 63 4.14 -9.06 -9.25
C CYS A 63 3.16 -8.90 -8.07
N ALA A 64 2.03 -9.61 -8.10
CA ALA A 64 1.07 -9.60 -6.98
C ALA A 64 1.74 -10.03 -5.65
N ALA A 65 2.51 -11.13 -5.67
CA ALA A 65 3.22 -11.59 -4.49
C ALA A 65 4.22 -10.54 -3.97
N CYS A 66 5.00 -9.94 -4.86
CA CYS A 66 5.98 -8.91 -4.52
C CYS A 66 5.33 -7.68 -3.85
N VAL A 67 4.22 -7.19 -4.39
CA VAL A 67 3.50 -6.04 -3.81
C VAL A 67 2.92 -6.40 -2.43
N ALA A 68 2.36 -7.61 -2.28
CA ALA A 68 1.83 -8.06 -0.99
C ALA A 68 2.94 -8.17 0.08
N ASP A 69 4.09 -8.73 -0.26
CA ASP A 69 5.23 -8.81 0.65
C ASP A 69 5.81 -7.42 0.97
N ALA A 70 5.84 -6.51 0.00
CA ALA A 70 6.26 -5.12 0.24
C ALA A 70 5.39 -4.43 1.31
N PHE A 71 4.07 -4.66 1.32
CA PHE A 71 3.21 -4.15 2.41
C PHE A 71 3.58 -4.75 3.77
N ARG A 72 3.84 -6.06 3.83
CA ARG A 72 4.20 -6.75 5.09
C ARG A 72 5.52 -6.25 5.64
N GLU A 73 6.51 -6.04 4.77
CA GLU A 73 7.80 -5.49 5.17
C GLU A 73 7.69 -4.00 5.56
N ALA A 74 6.86 -3.22 4.88
CA ALA A 74 6.58 -1.84 5.27
C ALA A 74 5.92 -1.75 6.66
N GLU A 75 4.97 -2.63 6.98
CA GLU A 75 4.35 -2.69 8.31
C GLU A 75 5.38 -3.03 9.41
N ARG A 76 6.37 -3.88 9.10
CA ARG A 76 7.44 -4.25 10.04
C ARG A 76 8.47 -3.14 10.22
N ALA A 77 8.86 -2.49 9.13
CA ALA A 77 9.85 -1.41 9.13
C ALA A 77 9.29 -0.09 9.66
N CYS A 78 7.98 0.15 9.48
CA CYS A 78 7.31 1.40 9.84
C CYS A 78 6.00 1.15 10.62
N PRO A 79 6.07 0.64 11.86
CA PRO A 79 4.86 0.32 12.63
C PRO A 79 4.01 1.57 12.87
N GLY A 80 2.79 1.56 12.31
CA GLY A 80 1.84 2.65 12.50
C GLY A 80 2.15 3.93 11.73
N ALA A 81 3.17 3.97 10.86
CA ALA A 81 3.51 5.20 10.14
C ALA A 81 2.44 5.59 9.10
N GLU A 82 2.12 6.88 9.05
CA GLU A 82 1.30 7.56 8.07
C GLU A 82 2.17 8.61 7.38
N THR A 83 2.27 8.52 6.06
CA THR A 83 2.86 9.59 5.24
C THR A 83 1.82 10.69 5.06
N GLY A 84 2.12 11.90 5.55
CA GLY A 84 1.29 13.09 5.41
C GLY A 84 1.22 13.65 3.99
#